data_AF-A0A4U9V6C5-F1
#
_entry.id   AF-A0A4U9V6C5-F1
#
_cell.length_a   1.000
_cell.length_b   1.000
_cell.length_c   1.000
_cell.angle_alpha   90.00
_cell.angle_beta   90.00
_cell.angle_gamma   90.00
#
_symmetry.space_group_name_H-M   'P 1'
#
loop_
_entity.id
_entity.type
_entity.pdbx_description
1 polymer ?
#
loop_
_entity_poly.entity_id
_entity_poly.type
_entity_poly.pdbx_seq_one_letter_code
_entity_poly.pdbx_strand_id
1 'polypeptide(L)'
;MVNIGSQDMNDEVWLKLVKKINADCAKTDGFVITHGTDTLEETAYFLDLTVKCDKPVVIVGAMRPATAMSADGPFNLYNAVVTAADPQSAKRGVLVVMNDTVLDGRDVTKTNTTGVQTFQSPNFGPLGYIHNGKIDYQRSPQRKHTSETPFNVDQMSTLPTVGIIYNYANASDAPAKALIAEGYQGIVSAGVGNGNLYKNRV
;
A
#
# COMPACT_ATOMS: atom_id res chain seq x y z
N MET A 1 11.91 -5.66 11.51
CA MET A 1 10.92 -4.57 11.64
C MET A 1 9.82 -4.96 12.61
N VAL A 2 8.96 -5.90 12.24
CA VAL A 2 7.94 -6.59 13.07
C VAL A 2 7.66 -7.97 12.46
N ASN A 3 6.86 -8.82 13.11
CA ASN A 3 6.36 -10.09 12.57
C ASN A 3 4.89 -10.26 13.00
N ILE A 4 3.96 -9.84 12.13
CA ILE A 4 2.52 -9.84 12.35
C ILE A 4 1.81 -10.20 11.04
N GLY A 5 0.56 -10.67 11.12
CA GLY A 5 -0.32 -10.69 9.96
C GLY A 5 -0.67 -9.27 9.52
N SER A 6 -0.84 -9.03 8.21
CA SER A 6 -1.18 -7.70 7.71
C SER A 6 -2.57 -7.24 8.15
N GLN A 7 -3.48 -8.16 8.49
CA GLN A 7 -4.76 -7.84 9.10
C GLN A 7 -4.63 -7.12 10.46
N ASP A 8 -3.46 -7.21 11.11
CA ASP A 8 -3.14 -6.54 12.38
C ASP A 8 -2.22 -5.31 12.17
N MET A 9 -2.07 -4.84 10.93
CA MET A 9 -1.29 -3.65 10.59
C MET A 9 -1.82 -2.42 11.33
N ASN A 10 -0.94 -1.50 11.68
CA ASN A 10 -1.28 -0.32 12.47
C ASN A 10 -0.27 0.83 12.28
N ASP A 11 -0.65 2.01 12.78
CA ASP A 11 0.11 3.26 12.68
C ASP A 11 1.52 3.17 13.24
N GLU A 12 1.74 2.41 14.32
CA GLU A 12 3.07 2.27 14.93
C GLU A 12 4.04 1.58 13.96
N VAL A 13 3.57 0.56 13.25
CA VAL A 13 4.38 -0.15 12.25
C VAL A 13 4.67 0.76 11.05
N TRP A 14 3.67 1.52 10.58
CA TRP A 14 3.83 2.49 9.50
C TRP A 14 4.86 3.58 9.84
N LEU A 15 4.74 4.22 11.01
CA LEU A 15 5.70 5.21 11.50
C LEU A 15 7.10 4.62 11.67
N LYS A 16 7.20 3.36 12.11
CA LYS A 16 8.49 2.66 12.21
C LYS A 16 9.12 2.41 10.85
N LEU A 17 8.33 2.00 9.85
CA LEU A 17 8.79 1.73 8.48
C LEU A 17 9.36 2.97 7.81
N VAL A 18 8.60 4.07 7.77
CA VAL A 18 9.04 5.32 7.13
C VAL A 18 10.32 5.87 7.78
N LYS A 19 10.39 5.89 9.13
CA LYS A 19 11.60 6.34 9.85
C LYS A 19 12.81 5.46 9.52
N LYS A 20 12.62 4.14 9.41
CA LYS A 20 13.70 3.21 9.06
C LYS A 20 14.20 3.45 7.64
N ILE A 21 13.28 3.60 6.68
CA ILE A 21 13.62 3.84 5.27
C ILE A 21 14.36 5.17 5.12
N ASN A 22 13.83 6.24 5.69
CA ASN A 22 14.45 7.57 5.63
C ASN A 22 15.85 7.57 6.26
N ALA A 23 16.02 6.96 7.44
CA ALA A 23 17.30 6.89 8.15
C ALA A 23 18.37 6.05 7.43
N ASP A 24 17.96 5.04 6.66
CA ASP A 24 18.87 4.13 5.98
C ASP A 24 18.99 4.39 4.47
N CYS A 25 18.30 5.38 3.92
CA CYS A 25 18.30 5.67 2.49
C CYS A 25 19.72 5.86 1.93
N ALA A 26 20.63 6.47 2.70
CA ALA A 26 22.02 6.65 2.29
C ALA A 26 22.87 5.36 2.35
N LYS A 27 22.39 4.29 3.01
CA LYS A 27 23.15 3.07 3.32
C LYS A 27 22.86 1.89 2.39
N THR A 28 21.84 1.99 1.54
CA THR A 28 21.41 0.92 0.62
C THR A 28 21.01 1.53 -0.73
N ASP A 29 20.99 0.74 -1.80
CA ASP A 29 20.61 1.21 -3.14
C ASP A 29 19.11 1.08 -3.42
N GLY A 30 18.39 0.33 -2.58
CA GLY A 30 16.94 0.17 -2.65
C GLY A 30 16.42 -0.60 -1.44
N PHE A 31 15.10 -0.69 -1.33
CA PHE A 31 14.40 -1.41 -0.27
C PHE A 31 13.41 -2.41 -0.84
N VAL A 32 13.36 -3.60 -0.24
CA VAL A 32 12.28 -4.57 -0.43
C VAL A 32 11.61 -4.81 0.93
N ILE A 33 10.29 -4.67 0.98
CA ILE A 33 9.47 -4.87 2.18
C ILE A 33 8.58 -6.08 1.94
N THR A 34 8.87 -7.17 2.64
CA THR A 34 7.97 -8.33 2.68
C THR A 34 6.77 -8.01 3.57
N HIS A 35 5.57 -8.11 3.02
CA HIS A 35 4.32 -7.72 3.68
C HIS A 35 3.21 -8.74 3.41
N GLY A 36 2.30 -8.93 4.38
CA GLY A 36 1.09 -9.72 4.16
C GLY A 36 0.16 -9.04 3.16
N THR A 37 -0.68 -9.79 2.45
CA THR A 37 -1.42 -9.22 1.31
C THR A 37 -2.68 -8.46 1.69
N ASP A 38 -3.19 -8.57 2.92
CA ASP A 38 -4.52 -8.04 3.26
C ASP A 38 -4.60 -6.52 3.32
N THR A 39 -3.56 -5.85 3.79
CA THR A 39 -3.48 -4.38 3.93
C THR A 39 -2.23 -3.80 3.25
N LEU A 40 -1.71 -4.55 2.26
CA LEU A 40 -0.51 -4.18 1.51
C LEU A 40 -0.71 -2.83 0.81
N GLU A 41 -1.87 -2.64 0.17
CA GLU A 41 -2.22 -1.41 -0.54
C GLU A 41 -2.26 -0.18 0.37
N GLU A 42 -2.75 -0.32 1.61
CA GLU A 42 -2.78 0.77 2.59
C GLU A 42 -1.37 1.18 3.01
N THR A 43 -0.52 0.19 3.29
CA THR A 43 0.88 0.42 3.66
C THR A 43 1.67 1.02 2.50
N ALA A 44 1.42 0.55 1.28
CA ALA A 44 2.03 1.09 0.07
C ALA A 44 1.70 2.57 -0.09
N TYR A 45 0.42 2.94 0.02
CA TYR A 45 0.02 4.34 -0.14
C TYR A 45 0.48 5.24 1.01
N PHE A 46 0.48 4.75 2.25
CA PHE A 46 1.05 5.49 3.38
C PHE A 46 2.54 5.81 3.13
N LEU A 47 3.32 4.82 2.73
CA LEU A 47 4.74 5.01 2.45
C LEU A 47 4.96 5.88 1.21
N ASP A 48 4.12 5.73 0.18
CA ASP A 48 4.14 6.56 -1.04
C ASP A 48 3.99 8.04 -0.72
N LEU A 49 3.25 8.39 0.34
CA LEU A 49 3.07 9.76 0.77
C LEU A 49 4.12 10.26 1.77
N THR A 50 4.86 9.40 2.45
CA THR A 50 5.65 9.79 3.64
C THR A 50 7.15 9.52 3.51
N VAL A 51 7.58 8.59 2.66
CA VAL A 51 8.99 8.31 2.40
C VAL A 51 9.65 9.49 1.70
N LYS A 52 10.87 9.86 2.13
CA LYS A 52 11.68 10.93 1.53
C LYS A 52 12.93 10.43 0.81
N CYS A 53 13.03 9.11 0.62
CA CYS A 53 14.06 8.45 -0.15
C CYS A 53 13.64 8.37 -1.62
N ASP A 54 14.48 8.85 -2.55
CA ASP A 54 14.21 8.78 -4.00
C ASP A 54 14.63 7.43 -4.62
N LYS A 55 15.30 6.57 -3.84
CA LYS A 55 15.70 5.21 -4.26
C LYS A 55 14.47 4.28 -4.31
N PRO A 56 14.50 3.18 -5.09
CA PRO A 56 13.39 2.26 -5.16
C PRO A 56 12.97 1.71 -3.80
N VAL A 57 11.67 1.80 -3.49
CA VAL A 57 11.04 1.15 -2.34
C VAL A 57 9.95 0.23 -2.88
N VAL A 58 10.15 -1.07 -2.74
CA VAL A 58 9.27 -2.10 -3.31
C VAL A 58 8.63 -2.90 -2.18
N ILE A 59 7.31 -3.06 -2.23
CA ILE A 59 6.55 -3.94 -1.34
C ILE A 59 6.18 -5.21 -2.11
N VAL A 60 6.30 -6.36 -1.44
CA VAL A 60 6.04 -7.67 -2.01
C VAL A 60 5.37 -8.59 -0.99
N GLY A 61 4.47 -9.45 -1.46
CA GLY A 61 3.81 -10.46 -0.65
C GLY A 61 3.71 -11.81 -1.36
N ALA A 62 2.89 -12.69 -0.78
CA ALA A 62 2.54 -13.98 -1.37
C ALA A 62 1.09 -14.31 -1.02
N MET A 63 0.33 -14.81 -2.00
CA MET A 63 -1.04 -15.27 -1.77
C MET A 63 -1.09 -16.69 -1.23
N ARG A 64 -0.08 -17.51 -1.53
CA ARG A 64 0.06 -18.87 -1.02
C ARG A 64 1.13 -18.92 0.08
N PRO A 65 0.94 -19.70 1.14
CA PRO A 65 1.97 -19.88 2.16
C PRO A 65 3.20 -20.56 1.56
N ALA A 66 4.38 -20.33 2.16
CA ALA A 66 5.66 -20.83 1.64
C ALA A 66 5.75 -22.36 1.50
N THR A 67 4.91 -23.10 2.23
CA THR A 67 4.84 -24.57 2.20
C THR A 67 3.87 -25.13 1.15
N ALA A 68 3.11 -24.26 0.46
CA ALA A 68 2.16 -24.70 -0.55
C ALA A 68 2.86 -25.21 -1.82
N MET A 69 2.21 -26.17 -2.50
CA MET A 69 2.57 -26.50 -3.87
C MET A 69 2.42 -25.26 -4.75
N SER A 70 3.43 -24.98 -5.57
CA SER A 70 3.45 -23.81 -6.44
C SER A 70 3.29 -22.48 -5.66
N ALA A 71 3.94 -22.36 -4.51
CA ALA A 71 4.01 -21.11 -3.75
C ALA A 71 4.56 -19.98 -4.63
N ASP A 72 3.90 -18.82 -4.59
CA ASP A 72 4.23 -17.64 -5.40
C ASP A 72 5.30 -16.74 -4.76
N GLY A 73 5.45 -16.81 -3.43
CA GLY A 73 6.40 -16.00 -2.66
C GLY A 73 7.86 -16.03 -3.17
N PRO A 74 8.45 -17.19 -3.51
CA PRO A 74 9.83 -17.24 -3.99
C PRO A 74 10.06 -16.40 -5.27
N PHE A 75 9.16 -16.48 -6.24
CA PHE A 75 9.31 -15.75 -7.50
C PHE A 75 8.89 -14.28 -7.37
N ASN A 76 7.86 -13.98 -6.57
CA ASN A 76 7.51 -12.60 -6.22
C ASN A 76 8.70 -11.89 -5.56
N LEU A 77 9.37 -12.53 -4.59
CA LEU A 77 10.53 -11.96 -3.92
C LEU A 77 11.70 -11.71 -4.88
N TYR A 78 11.98 -12.67 -5.77
CA TYR A 78 12.99 -12.48 -6.82
C TYR A 78 12.69 -11.25 -7.67
N ASN A 79 11.46 -11.12 -8.18
CA ASN A 79 11.04 -10.00 -9.02
C ASN A 79 11.01 -8.66 -8.26
N ALA A 80 10.69 -8.68 -6.97
CA ALA A 80 10.77 -7.48 -6.13
C ALA A 80 12.21 -7.00 -5.96
N VAL A 81 13.17 -7.92 -5.80
CA VAL A 81 14.60 -7.59 -5.77
C VAL A 81 15.09 -7.09 -7.13
N VAL A 82 14.67 -7.71 -8.24
CA VAL A 82 14.93 -7.21 -9.60
C VAL A 82 14.46 -5.76 -9.74
N THR A 83 13.25 -5.47 -9.27
CA THR A 83 12.66 -4.12 -9.32
C THR A 83 13.39 -3.13 -8.41
N ALA A 84 13.76 -3.53 -7.20
CA ALA A 84 14.49 -2.65 -6.29
C ALA A 84 15.93 -2.35 -6.78
N ALA A 85 16.49 -3.23 -7.62
CA ALA A 85 17.82 -3.09 -8.19
C ALA A 85 17.85 -2.38 -9.56
N ASP A 86 16.71 -2.22 -10.24
CA ASP A 86 16.63 -1.52 -11.52
C ASP A 86 16.69 0.01 -11.31
N PRO A 87 17.69 0.72 -11.84
CA PRO A 87 17.78 2.18 -11.72
C PRO A 87 16.55 2.91 -12.28
N GLN A 88 15.85 2.32 -13.25
CA GLN A 88 14.64 2.90 -13.82
C GLN A 88 13.44 2.86 -12.88
N SER A 89 13.49 2.08 -11.80
CA SER A 89 12.44 2.03 -10.77
C SER A 89 12.49 3.20 -9.79
N ALA A 90 13.60 3.94 -9.75
CA ALA A 90 13.73 5.12 -8.90
C ALA A 90 12.74 6.22 -9.31
N LYS A 91 12.34 7.06 -8.35
CA LYS A 91 11.43 8.21 -8.57
C LYS A 91 10.06 7.87 -9.19
N ARG A 92 9.55 6.65 -8.99
CA ARG A 92 8.20 6.23 -9.41
C ARG A 92 7.22 6.06 -8.24
N GLY A 93 7.55 6.65 -7.10
CA GLY A 93 6.84 6.42 -5.84
C GLY A 93 7.25 5.12 -5.16
N VAL A 94 6.47 4.72 -4.16
CA VAL A 94 6.53 3.36 -3.60
C VAL A 94 5.85 2.40 -4.56
N LEU A 95 6.48 1.24 -4.78
CA LEU A 95 6.05 0.26 -5.76
C LEU A 95 5.52 -0.99 -5.07
N VAL A 96 4.55 -1.65 -5.70
CA VAL A 96 4.13 -3.01 -5.36
C VAL A 96 4.50 -3.94 -6.50
N VAL A 97 5.17 -5.04 -6.17
CA VAL A 97 5.55 -6.07 -7.16
C VAL A 97 4.91 -7.40 -6.78
N MET A 98 3.98 -7.84 -7.63
CA MET A 98 3.23 -9.08 -7.46
C MET A 98 2.94 -9.67 -8.84
N ASN A 99 3.08 -10.99 -8.99
CA ASN A 99 2.69 -11.71 -10.21
C ASN A 99 3.23 -11.03 -11.50
N ASP A 100 4.55 -10.89 -11.56
CA ASP A 100 5.33 -10.34 -12.69
C ASP A 100 4.97 -8.90 -13.11
N THR A 101 4.31 -8.15 -12.23
CA THR A 101 3.80 -6.80 -12.55
C THR A 101 4.31 -5.77 -11.54
N VAL A 102 4.71 -4.59 -12.02
CA VAL A 102 5.05 -3.44 -11.18
C VAL A 102 3.88 -2.46 -11.14
N LEU A 103 3.36 -2.19 -9.96
CA LEU A 103 2.20 -1.36 -9.69
C LEU A 103 2.62 -0.16 -8.83
N ASP A 104 1.96 1.00 -9.01
CA ASP A 104 2.18 2.15 -8.14
C ASP A 104 1.44 1.98 -6.81
N GLY A 105 2.03 2.45 -5.71
CA GLY A 105 1.46 2.33 -4.38
C GLY A 105 0.14 3.07 -4.15
N ARG A 106 -0.31 3.92 -5.10
CA ARG A 106 -1.53 4.72 -4.98
C ARG A 106 -2.75 4.05 -5.60
N ASP A 107 -2.63 3.44 -6.77
CA ASP A 107 -3.76 2.80 -7.48
C ASP A 107 -3.87 1.30 -7.20
N VAL A 108 -2.79 0.67 -6.73
CA VAL A 108 -2.79 -0.77 -6.45
C VAL A 108 -3.84 -1.16 -5.41
N THR A 109 -4.60 -2.23 -5.69
CA THR A 109 -5.55 -2.83 -4.75
C THR A 109 -5.71 -4.34 -4.98
N LYS A 110 -6.06 -5.08 -3.92
CA LYS A 110 -6.35 -6.51 -3.91
C LYS A 110 -7.77 -6.76 -4.44
N THR A 111 -7.86 -7.28 -5.66
CA THR A 111 -9.14 -7.46 -6.39
C THR A 111 -9.80 -8.82 -6.21
N ASN A 112 -9.07 -9.78 -5.63
CA ASN A 112 -9.52 -11.15 -5.41
C ASN A 112 -8.99 -11.72 -4.08
N THR A 113 -9.79 -12.54 -3.42
CA THR A 113 -9.44 -13.10 -2.11
C THR A 113 -8.38 -14.21 -2.16
N THR A 114 -8.20 -14.90 -3.30
CA THR A 114 -7.31 -16.08 -3.39
C THR A 114 -6.43 -16.14 -4.64
N GLY A 115 -6.76 -15.40 -5.71
CA GLY A 115 -5.99 -15.37 -6.95
C GLY A 115 -4.60 -14.79 -6.75
N VAL A 116 -3.57 -15.43 -7.32
CA VAL A 116 -2.17 -14.95 -7.24
C VAL A 116 -1.99 -13.62 -7.98
N GLN A 117 -2.80 -13.38 -9.00
CA GLN A 117 -2.87 -12.15 -9.79
C GLN A 117 -3.74 -11.04 -9.16
N THR A 118 -4.05 -11.13 -7.87
CA THR A 118 -5.05 -10.28 -7.21
C THR A 118 -4.72 -8.78 -7.21
N PHE A 119 -3.45 -8.40 -7.15
CA PHE A 119 -3.07 -7.00 -7.12
C PHE A 119 -3.14 -6.40 -8.50
N GLN A 120 -3.95 -5.34 -8.64
CA GLN A 120 -4.19 -4.62 -9.88
C GLN A 120 -4.22 -3.13 -9.60
N SER A 121 -3.93 -2.30 -10.61
CA SER A 121 -4.18 -0.85 -10.59
C SER A 121 -5.40 -0.57 -11.48
N PRO A 122 -6.64 -0.67 -10.95
CA PRO A 122 -7.85 -0.73 -11.76
C PRO A 122 -8.22 0.57 -12.46
N ASN A 123 -7.68 1.71 -12.04
CA ASN A 123 -8.05 3.00 -12.62
C ASN A 123 -7.03 3.47 -13.68
N PHE A 124 -5.73 3.23 -13.46
CA PHE A 124 -4.66 3.75 -14.33
C PHE A 124 -3.74 2.67 -14.92
N GLY A 125 -3.88 1.42 -14.50
CA GLY A 125 -3.08 0.29 -14.98
C GLY A 125 -1.67 0.24 -14.38
N PRO A 126 -0.92 -0.84 -14.65
CA PRO A 126 0.42 -1.03 -14.10
C PRO A 126 1.45 -0.07 -14.71
N LEU A 127 2.57 0.08 -14.00
CA LEU A 127 3.71 0.87 -14.46
C LEU A 127 4.54 0.14 -15.50
N GLY A 128 4.65 -1.18 -15.34
CA GLY A 128 5.41 -2.05 -16.22
C GLY A 128 5.25 -3.52 -15.87
N TYR A 129 5.78 -4.37 -16.75
CA TYR A 129 5.77 -5.83 -16.59
C TYR A 129 7.20 -6.36 -16.55
N ILE A 130 7.38 -7.44 -15.80
CA ILE A 130 8.67 -8.08 -15.58
C ILE A 130 8.73 -9.35 -16.44
N HIS A 131 9.72 -9.44 -17.32
CA HIS A 131 9.97 -10.61 -18.14
C HIS A 131 11.46 -10.94 -18.15
N ASN A 132 11.81 -12.17 -17.76
CA ASN A 132 13.20 -12.65 -17.70
C ASN A 132 14.13 -11.70 -16.92
N GLY A 133 13.67 -11.21 -15.76
CA GLY A 133 14.45 -10.31 -14.90
C GLY A 133 14.66 -8.90 -15.47
N LYS A 134 13.88 -8.50 -16.47
CA LYS A 134 13.89 -7.15 -17.06
C LYS A 134 12.51 -6.53 -16.98
N ILE A 135 12.47 -5.23 -16.78
CA ILE A 135 11.21 -4.49 -16.62
C ILE A 135 10.99 -3.62 -17.84
N ASP A 136 9.83 -3.74 -18.46
CA ASP A 136 9.36 -2.82 -19.49
C ASP A 136 8.43 -1.78 -18.84
N TYR A 137 8.96 -0.60 -18.54
CA TYR A 137 8.19 0.52 -17.99
C TYR A 137 7.56 1.35 -19.09
N GLN A 138 6.23 1.44 -19.08
CA GLN A 138 5.47 2.26 -20.03
C GLN A 138 4.70 3.41 -19.35
N ARG A 139 4.64 3.44 -18.01
CA ARG A 139 3.96 4.49 -17.24
C ARG A 139 4.75 4.95 -16.01
N SER A 140 4.37 6.11 -15.48
CA SER A 140 4.81 6.64 -14.19
C SER A 140 3.64 7.40 -13.56
N PRO A 141 3.40 7.29 -12.23
CA PRO A 141 2.33 8.04 -11.58
C PRO A 141 2.56 9.54 -11.75
N GLN A 142 1.48 10.29 -11.99
CA GLN A 142 1.53 11.76 -12.15
C GLN A 142 1.15 12.52 -10.88
N ARG A 143 0.57 11.82 -9.90
CA ARG A 143 0.29 12.41 -8.58
C ARG A 143 1.61 12.51 -7.82
N LYS A 144 1.84 13.65 -7.16
CA LYS A 144 3.00 13.86 -6.30
C LYS A 144 3.08 12.78 -5.23
N HIS A 145 4.27 12.24 -5.07
CA HIS A 145 4.60 11.20 -4.10
C HIS A 145 5.95 11.51 -3.46
N THR A 146 6.30 10.70 -2.46
CA THR A 146 7.58 10.66 -1.77
C THR A 146 8.13 12.04 -1.36
N SER A 147 9.26 12.46 -1.93
CA SER A 147 9.94 13.71 -1.63
C SER A 147 9.16 14.95 -2.10
N GLU A 148 8.18 14.80 -3.00
CA GLU A 148 7.34 15.88 -3.49
C GLU A 148 6.08 16.15 -2.64
N THR A 149 5.80 15.31 -1.64
CA THR A 149 4.68 15.54 -0.72
C THR A 149 5.08 16.44 0.46
N PRO A 150 4.13 17.20 1.03
CA PRO A 150 4.40 18.03 2.21
C PRO A 150 4.41 17.23 3.53
N PHE A 151 4.05 15.94 3.51
CA PHE A 151 3.92 15.14 4.72
C PHE A 151 5.30 14.75 5.27
N ASN A 152 5.56 15.10 6.53
CA ASN A 152 6.74 14.64 7.28
C ASN A 152 6.27 14.07 8.62
N VAL A 153 6.57 12.79 8.84
CA VAL A 153 6.15 12.04 10.02
C VAL A 153 7.34 11.60 10.90
N ASP A 154 8.55 12.08 10.62
CA ASP A 154 9.78 11.64 11.32
C ASP A 154 9.71 11.93 12.83
N GLN A 155 9.06 13.04 13.21
CA GLN A 155 8.88 13.45 14.61
C GLN A 155 7.53 13.02 15.22
N MET A 156 6.68 12.31 14.46
CA MET A 156 5.38 11.87 14.95
C MET A 156 5.48 10.53 15.67
N SER A 157 4.81 10.39 16.81
CA SER A 157 4.65 9.12 17.54
C SER A 157 3.28 8.49 17.34
N THR A 158 2.29 9.27 16.90
CA THR A 158 0.91 8.86 16.64
C THR A 158 0.39 9.58 15.39
N LEU A 159 -0.63 9.04 14.74
CA LEU A 159 -1.35 9.68 13.65
C LEU A 159 -2.75 10.13 14.12
N PRO A 160 -3.39 11.09 13.43
CA PRO A 160 -4.77 11.44 13.73
C PRO A 160 -5.70 10.24 13.58
N THR A 161 -6.65 10.07 14.51
CA THR A 161 -7.59 8.94 14.46
C THR A 161 -8.61 9.14 13.34
N VAL A 162 -8.64 8.20 12.38
CA VAL A 162 -9.58 8.21 11.26
C VAL A 162 -10.27 6.86 11.17
N GLY A 163 -11.61 6.86 11.18
CA GLY A 163 -12.41 5.64 11.06
C GLY A 163 -13.04 5.50 9.68
N ILE A 164 -13.48 4.30 9.33
CA ILE A 164 -14.22 4.03 8.08
C ILE A 164 -15.62 3.54 8.43
N ILE A 165 -16.64 4.12 7.79
CA ILE A 165 -18.03 3.62 7.87
C ILE A 165 -18.48 3.13 6.50
N TYR A 166 -19.34 2.11 6.49
CA TYR A 166 -19.87 1.50 5.28
C TYR A 166 -21.31 1.95 5.03
N ASN A 167 -21.62 2.31 3.78
CA ASN A 167 -22.99 2.62 3.36
C ASN A 167 -23.58 1.45 2.57
N TYR A 168 -24.85 1.18 2.84
CA TYR A 168 -25.64 0.12 2.22
C TYR A 168 -27.12 0.46 2.42
N ALA A 169 -28.02 -0.32 1.82
CA ALA A 169 -29.45 -0.13 2.01
C ALA A 169 -29.82 -0.26 3.49
N ASN A 170 -30.51 0.74 4.03
CA ASN A 170 -30.91 0.77 5.44
C ASN A 170 -29.72 0.79 6.42
N ALA A 171 -28.61 1.44 6.04
CA ALA A 171 -27.44 1.57 6.89
C ALA A 171 -27.76 2.29 8.20
N SER A 172 -27.28 1.73 9.31
CA SER A 172 -27.39 2.34 10.63
C SER A 172 -26.41 3.50 10.75
N ASP A 173 -26.82 4.58 11.42
CA ASP A 173 -25.91 5.68 11.78
C ASP A 173 -25.12 5.42 13.07
N ALA A 174 -25.38 4.29 13.75
CA ALA A 174 -24.71 3.94 15.00
C ALA A 174 -23.18 3.87 14.88
N PRO A 175 -22.57 3.28 13.83
CA PRO A 175 -21.12 3.29 13.67
C PRO A 175 -20.53 4.71 13.57
N ALA A 176 -21.19 5.60 12.82
CA ALA A 176 -20.76 6.99 12.70
C ALA A 176 -20.86 7.72 14.05
N LYS A 177 -21.99 7.56 14.76
CA LYS A 177 -22.19 8.12 16.11
C LYS A 177 -21.16 7.60 17.11
N ALA A 178 -20.79 6.32 17.03
CA ALA A 178 -19.78 5.73 17.90
C ALA A 178 -18.40 6.38 17.67
N LEU A 179 -17.96 6.50 16.41
CA LEU A 179 -16.69 7.18 16.09
C LEU A 179 -16.67 8.65 16.57
N ILE A 180 -17.79 9.37 16.40
CA ILE A 180 -17.94 10.75 16.89
C ILE A 180 -17.86 10.80 18.41
N ALA A 181 -18.56 9.90 19.12
CA ALA A 181 -18.57 9.85 20.57
C ALA A 181 -17.18 9.50 21.17
N GLU A 182 -16.41 8.67 20.48
CA GLU A 182 -15.02 8.33 20.82
C GLU A 182 -14.01 9.42 20.42
N GLY A 183 -14.46 10.53 19.83
CA GLY A 183 -13.60 11.67 19.51
C GLY A 183 -12.68 11.45 18.30
N TYR A 184 -13.07 10.60 17.34
CA TYR A 184 -12.32 10.43 16.09
C TYR A 184 -12.16 11.75 15.35
N GLN A 185 -10.95 12.02 14.84
CA GLN A 185 -10.61 13.27 14.18
C GLN A 185 -11.05 13.32 12.71
N GLY A 186 -11.36 12.16 12.11
CA GLY A 186 -11.91 12.04 10.77
C GLY A 186 -12.72 10.77 10.56
N ILE A 187 -13.62 10.80 9.59
CA ILE A 187 -14.42 9.65 9.17
C ILE A 187 -14.40 9.57 7.65
N VAL A 188 -13.95 8.44 7.10
CA VAL A 188 -14.09 8.09 5.69
C VAL A 188 -15.38 7.31 5.50
N SER A 189 -16.20 7.73 4.55
CA SER A 189 -17.44 7.04 4.19
C SER A 189 -17.21 6.20 2.93
N ALA A 190 -17.22 4.88 3.08
CA ALA A 190 -17.37 3.96 1.95
C ALA A 190 -18.81 4.05 1.43
N GLY A 191 -19.04 5.05 0.57
CA GLY A 191 -20.34 5.38 0.00
C GLY A 191 -20.78 4.40 -1.09
N VAL A 192 -22.07 4.43 -1.43
CA VAL A 192 -22.61 3.65 -2.55
C VAL A 192 -22.53 4.44 -3.86
N GLY A 193 -22.27 3.76 -4.97
CA GLY A 193 -22.14 4.39 -6.29
C GLY A 193 -21.04 5.45 -6.31
N ASN A 194 -21.36 6.68 -6.71
CA ASN A 194 -20.42 7.80 -6.74
C ASN A 194 -20.28 8.49 -5.35
N GLY A 195 -20.03 7.70 -4.30
CA GLY A 195 -19.81 8.22 -2.94
C GLY A 195 -21.06 8.73 -2.21
N ASN A 196 -22.26 8.28 -2.60
CA ASN A 196 -23.50 8.69 -1.94
C ASN A 196 -23.63 8.05 -0.55
N LEU A 197 -24.28 8.78 0.37
CA LEU A 197 -24.53 8.33 1.73
C LEU A 197 -26.01 7.95 1.93
N TYR A 198 -26.26 6.97 2.80
CA TYR A 198 -27.62 6.65 3.20
C TYR A 198 -28.21 7.77 4.08
N LYS A 199 -29.39 8.27 3.72
CA LYS A 199 -30.13 9.24 4.55
C LYS A 199 -30.86 8.49 5.65
N ASN A 200 -30.43 8.65 6.89
CA ASN A 200 -31.18 8.12 8.03
C ASN A 200 -32.54 8.84 8.11
N ARG A 201 -33.63 8.08 7.98
CA ARG A 201 -35.00 8.57 8.17
C ARG A 201 -35.43 8.06 9.53
N VAL A 202 -35.29 8.92 10.54
CA VAL A 202 -35.98 8.73 11.83
C VAL A 202 -37.48 8.75 11.57
#